data_AF-A0AAU4EWZ7-F1
#
_entry.id   AF-A0AAU4EWZ7-F1
#
_cell.length_a   1.000
_cell.length_b   1.000
_cell.length_c   1.000
_cell.angle_alpha   90.00
_cell.angle_beta   90.00
_cell.angle_gamma   90.00
#
_symmetry.space_group_name_H-M   'P 1'
#
loop_
_entity.id
_entity.type
_entity.pdbx_description
1 polymer ?
#
loop_
_entity_poly.entity_id
_entity_poly.type
_entity_poly.pdbx_seq_one_letter_code
_entity_poly.pdbx_strand_id
1 'polypeptide(L)'
;MSDAGIVVNYATIRAAADDCTQTGGELQQAFDRLKDDLKPLITTWTGSAKEQYDQAQRAWDQSFEDLKQVLAQIAAALPQIADGYQSTDSAVEGLF
;
A
#
# COMPACT_ATOMS: atom_id res chain seq x y z
N MET A 1 31.60 -8.83 15.81
CA MET A 1 30.31 -9.09 16.49
C MET A 1 29.33 -7.99 16.09
N SER A 2 28.85 -8.02 14.84
CA SER A 2 27.87 -7.02 14.34
C SER A 2 27.02 -7.49 13.13
N ASP A 3 26.97 -8.79 12.79
CA ASP A 3 26.29 -9.26 11.56
C ASP A 3 24.82 -9.71 11.81
N ALA A 4 24.50 -10.15 13.03
CA ALA A 4 23.16 -10.63 13.36
C ALA A 4 22.07 -9.54 13.36
N GLY A 5 22.44 -8.26 13.53
CA GLY A 5 21.49 -7.14 13.57
C GLY A 5 20.98 -6.72 12.18
N ILE A 6 21.83 -6.81 11.16
CA ILE A 6 21.51 -6.37 9.79
C ILE A 6 20.52 -7.34 9.14
N VAL A 7 20.74 -8.64 9.30
CA VAL A 7 19.85 -9.69 8.76
C VAL A 7 18.44 -9.62 9.36
N VAL A 8 18.33 -9.41 10.68
CA VAL A 8 17.05 -9.26 11.37
C VAL A 8 16.31 -8.01 10.86
N ASN A 9 17.02 -6.91 10.62
CA ASN A 9 16.43 -5.68 10.10
C ASN A 9 15.94 -5.85 8.65
N TYR A 10 16.74 -6.49 7.77
CA TYR A 10 16.36 -6.75 6.38
C TYR A 10 15.11 -7.63 6.26
N ALA A 11 15.06 -8.73 7.03
CA ALA A 11 13.90 -9.62 7.06
C ALA A 11 12.63 -8.88 7.52
N THR A 12 12.76 -7.98 8.51
CA THR A 12 11.66 -7.16 9.02
C THR A 12 11.17 -6.15 7.98
N ILE A 13 12.09 -5.49 7.25
CA ILE A 13 11.77 -4.54 6.18
C ILE A 13 11.02 -5.24 5.04
N ARG A 14 11.48 -6.43 4.64
CA ARG A 14 10.81 -7.21 3.60
C ARG A 14 9.41 -7.67 4.02
N ALA A 15 9.27 -8.15 5.27
CA ALA A 15 7.97 -8.49 5.82
C ALA A 15 7.00 -7.29 5.81
N ALA A 16 7.48 -6.09 6.18
CA ALA A 16 6.67 -4.88 6.14
C ALA A 16 6.21 -4.49 4.70
N ALA A 17 7.05 -4.73 3.68
CA ALA A 17 6.68 -4.51 2.29
C ALA A 17 5.62 -5.51 1.79
N ASP A 18 5.75 -6.77 2.18
CA ASP A 18 4.76 -7.82 1.90
C ASP A 18 3.42 -7.49 2.60
N ASP A 19 3.47 -7.04 3.87
CA ASP A 19 2.29 -6.61 4.64
C ASP A 19 1.57 -5.43 3.97
N CYS A 20 2.31 -4.46 3.43
CA CYS A 20 1.71 -3.34 2.67
C CYS A 20 0.96 -3.82 1.43
N THR A 21 1.53 -4.80 0.72
CA THR A 21 0.94 -5.39 -0.48
C THR A 21 -0.32 -6.19 -0.13
N GLN A 22 -0.27 -7.00 0.93
CA GLN A 22 -1.42 -7.74 1.43
C GLN A 22 -2.55 -6.79 1.87
N THR A 23 -2.22 -5.79 2.67
CA THR A 23 -3.17 -4.78 3.14
C THR A 23 -3.85 -4.06 1.98
N GLY A 24 -3.09 -3.71 0.93
CA GLY A 24 -3.64 -3.12 -0.29
C GLY A 24 -4.66 -4.03 -0.99
N GLY A 25 -4.41 -5.34 -1.02
CA GLY A 25 -5.35 -6.33 -1.57
C GLY A 25 -6.63 -6.48 -0.73
N GLU A 26 -6.51 -6.51 0.59
CA GLU A 26 -7.66 -6.58 1.51
C GLU A 26 -8.54 -5.33 1.39
N LEU A 27 -7.92 -4.15 1.32
CA LEU A 27 -8.59 -2.88 1.09
C LEU A 27 -9.34 -2.86 -0.24
N GLN A 28 -8.75 -3.40 -1.31
CA GLN A 28 -9.40 -3.49 -2.63
C GLN A 28 -10.66 -4.35 -2.56
N GLN A 29 -10.57 -5.52 -1.92
CA GLN A 29 -11.72 -6.39 -1.75
C GLN A 29 -12.82 -5.76 -0.89
N ALA A 30 -12.46 -4.99 0.16
CA ALA A 30 -13.43 -4.28 0.97
C ALA A 30 -14.13 -3.16 0.19
N PHE A 31 -13.37 -2.43 -0.63
CA PHE A 31 -13.89 -1.36 -1.48
C PHE A 31 -14.81 -1.88 -2.59
N ASP A 32 -14.45 -2.98 -3.24
CA ASP A 32 -15.29 -3.60 -4.27
C ASP A 32 -16.59 -4.13 -3.68
N ARG A 33 -16.54 -4.73 -2.48
CA ARG A 33 -17.74 -5.14 -1.73
C ARG A 33 -18.65 -3.96 -1.42
N LEU A 34 -18.10 -2.84 -0.95
CA LEU A 34 -18.87 -1.62 -0.71
C LEU A 34 -19.58 -1.14 -1.98
N LYS A 35 -18.90 -1.14 -3.13
CA LYS A 35 -19.48 -0.75 -4.41
C LYS A 35 -20.60 -1.68 -4.83
N ASP A 36 -20.44 -2.98 -4.63
CA ASP A 36 -21.45 -3.99 -4.92
C ASP A 36 -22.69 -3.85 -4.05
N ASP A 37 -22.51 -3.62 -2.74
CA ASP A 37 -23.62 -3.41 -1.79
C ASP A 37 -24.43 -2.15 -2.12
N LEU A 38 -23.78 -1.15 -2.71
CA LEU A 38 -24.43 0.10 -3.11
C LEU A 38 -25.18 0.02 -4.43
N LYS A 39 -24.79 -0.87 -5.37
CA LYS A 39 -25.47 -1.04 -6.67
C LYS A 39 -27.01 -1.05 -6.59
N PRO A 40 -27.65 -1.85 -5.72
CA PRO A 40 -29.11 -1.86 -5.62
C PRO A 40 -29.71 -0.61 -4.98
N LEU A 41 -28.94 0.17 -4.20
CA LEU A 41 -29.41 1.41 -3.58
C LEU A 41 -29.39 2.57 -4.58
N ILE A 42 -28.39 2.61 -5.47
CA ILE A 42 -28.25 3.66 -6.48
C ILE A 42 -29.43 3.68 -7.46
N THR A 43 -30.03 2.51 -7.75
CA THR A 43 -31.22 2.43 -8.62
C THR A 43 -32.45 3.10 -8.01
N THR A 44 -32.47 3.30 -6.69
CA THR A 44 -33.54 3.99 -5.96
C THR A 44 -33.32 5.51 -5.87
N TRP A 45 -32.12 5.99 -6.16
CA TRP A 45 -31.78 7.41 -6.10
C TRP A 45 -32.10 8.10 -7.43
N THR A 46 -32.88 9.17 -7.37
CA THR A 46 -33.29 9.96 -8.55
C THR A 46 -32.91 11.42 -8.41
N GLY A 47 -32.66 12.11 -9.53
CA GLY A 47 -32.38 13.54 -9.56
C GLY A 47 -31.08 13.91 -8.83
N SER A 48 -31.16 14.90 -7.94
CA SER A 48 -30.00 15.46 -7.22
C SER A 48 -29.28 14.46 -6.30
N ALA A 49 -29.97 13.44 -5.79
CA ALA A 49 -29.35 12.39 -4.99
C ALA A 49 -28.40 11.54 -5.82
N LYS A 50 -28.76 11.26 -7.08
CA LYS A 50 -27.90 10.52 -8.01
C LYS A 50 -26.65 11.32 -8.37
N GLU A 51 -26.79 12.61 -8.63
CA GLU A 51 -25.63 13.47 -8.95
C GLU A 51 -24.63 13.56 -7.79
N GLN A 52 -25.13 13.74 -6.55
CA GLN A 52 -24.29 13.74 -5.35
C GLN A 52 -23.59 12.39 -5.15
N TYR A 53 -24.31 11.29 -5.36
CA TYR A 53 -23.70 9.97 -5.32
C TYR A 53 -22.61 9.82 -6.39
N ASP A 54 -22.88 10.18 -7.65
CA ASP A 54 -21.90 10.04 -8.74
C ASP A 54 -20.65 10.92 -8.48
N GLN A 55 -20.78 12.03 -7.73
CA GLN A 55 -19.64 12.86 -7.30
C GLN A 55 -18.87 12.21 -6.15
N ALA A 56 -19.56 11.75 -5.10
CA ALA A 56 -18.95 10.98 -4.03
C ALA A 56 -18.25 9.73 -4.58
N GLN A 57 -18.86 9.10 -5.58
CA GLN A 57 -18.36 7.90 -6.22
C GLN A 57 -17.05 8.15 -6.97
N ARG A 58 -16.85 9.34 -7.52
CA ARG A 58 -15.58 9.70 -8.16
C ARG A 58 -14.53 10.06 -7.12
N ALA A 59 -14.93 10.78 -6.07
CA ALA A 59 -14.02 11.24 -5.03
C ALA A 59 -13.35 10.08 -4.29
N TRP A 60 -14.12 9.12 -3.79
CA TRP A 60 -13.56 7.97 -3.08
C TRP A 60 -12.81 6.98 -3.99
N ASP A 61 -13.13 6.88 -5.29
CA ASP A 61 -12.45 6.02 -6.28
C ASP A 61 -11.04 6.60 -6.49
N GLN A 62 -10.94 7.93 -6.62
CA GLN A 62 -9.66 8.62 -6.68
C GLN A 62 -8.86 8.46 -5.38
N SER A 63 -9.46 8.71 -4.22
CA SER A 63 -8.77 8.55 -2.94
C SER A 63 -8.29 7.11 -2.70
N PHE A 64 -9.02 6.13 -3.20
CA PHE A 64 -8.64 4.72 -3.10
C PHE A 64 -7.45 4.37 -4.01
N GLU A 65 -7.42 4.89 -5.24
CA GLU A 65 -6.25 4.75 -6.10
C GLU A 65 -5.02 5.45 -5.53
N ASP A 66 -5.18 6.64 -4.94
CA ASP A 66 -4.09 7.35 -4.25
C ASP A 66 -3.52 6.51 -3.09
N LEU A 67 -4.41 5.90 -2.29
CA LEU A 67 -4.00 4.99 -1.20
C LEU A 67 -3.20 3.79 -1.71
N LYS A 68 -3.66 3.15 -2.80
CA LYS A 68 -2.95 2.05 -3.44
C LYS A 68 -1.56 2.47 -3.94
N GLN A 69 -1.45 3.66 -4.53
CA GLN A 69 -0.17 4.19 -4.97
C GLN A 69 0.78 4.44 -3.80
N VAL A 70 0.30 4.94 -2.67
CA VAL A 70 1.12 5.14 -1.47
C VAL A 70 1.61 3.81 -0.91
N LEU A 71 0.74 2.81 -0.80
CA LEU A 71 1.12 1.47 -0.33
C LEU A 71 2.16 0.82 -1.26
N ALA A 72 1.99 0.96 -2.57
CA ALA A 72 2.96 0.46 -3.56
C ALA A 72 4.31 1.19 -3.45
N GLN A 73 4.30 2.51 -3.24
CA GLN A 73 5.53 3.29 -3.04
C GLN A 73 6.27 2.86 -1.77
N ILE A 74 5.55 2.65 -0.67
CA ILE A 74 6.14 2.16 0.59
C ILE A 74 6.75 0.78 0.38
N ALA A 75 6.01 -0.15 -0.25
CA ALA A 75 6.50 -1.49 -0.54
C ALA A 75 7.75 -1.50 -1.44
N ALA A 76 7.87 -0.54 -2.36
CA ALA A 76 9.04 -0.42 -3.24
C ALA A 76 10.24 0.27 -2.56
N ALA A 77 10.01 1.26 -1.70
CA ALA A 77 11.07 2.03 -1.05
C ALA A 77 11.78 1.22 0.06
N LEU A 78 11.03 0.37 0.78
CA LEU A 78 11.54 -0.43 1.89
C LEU A 78 12.73 -1.33 1.49
N PRO A 79 12.66 -2.18 0.44
CA PRO A 79 13.79 -2.98 -0.01
C PRO A 79 15.00 -2.16 -0.47
N GLN A 80 14.76 -1.05 -1.18
CA GLN A 80 15.85 -0.19 -1.69
C GLN A 80 16.69 0.41 -0.56
N ILE A 81 16.05 0.79 0.54
CA ILE A 81 16.73 1.28 1.74
C ILE A 81 17.60 0.15 2.31
N ALA A 82 17.07 -1.06 2.41
CA ALA A 82 17.78 -2.21 2.97
C ALA A 82 19.01 -2.62 2.13
N ASP A 83 18.89 -2.61 0.80
CA ASP A 83 20.00 -2.89 -0.13
C ASP A 83 21.12 -1.84 -0.01
N GLY A 84 20.76 -0.56 0.17
CA GLY A 84 21.72 0.54 0.35
C GLY A 84 22.54 0.41 1.64
N TYR A 85 21.93 -0.05 2.74
CA TYR A 85 22.64 -0.34 3.99
C TYR A 85 23.62 -1.49 3.83
N GLN A 86 23.20 -2.61 3.21
CA GLN A 86 24.09 -3.77 3.00
C GLN A 86 25.32 -3.43 2.15
N SER A 87 25.13 -2.65 1.07
CA SER A 87 26.24 -2.24 0.21
C SER A 87 27.22 -1.33 0.94
N THR A 88 26.74 -0.48 1.85
CA THR A 88 27.59 0.45 2.60
C THR A 88 28.38 -0.28 3.67
N ASP A 89 27.75 -1.18 4.44
CA ASP A 89 28.45 -1.96 5.46
C ASP A 89 29.50 -2.90 4.83
N SER A 90 29.18 -3.59 3.74
CA SER A 90 30.13 -4.46 3.03
C SER A 90 31.35 -3.68 2.52
N ALA A 91 31.14 -2.44 2.05
CA ALA A 91 32.21 -1.59 1.58
C ALA A 91 33.11 -1.09 2.73
N VAL A 92 32.54 -0.82 3.90
CA VAL A 92 33.27 -0.41 5.10
C VAL A 92 34.03 -1.59 5.72
N GLU A 93 33.45 -2.78 5.79
CA GLU A 93 34.15 -3.98 6.27
C GLU A 93 35.32 -4.38 5.36
N GLY A 94 35.23 -4.17 4.04
CA GLY A 94 36.33 -4.44 3.12
C GLY A 94 37.49 -3.45 3.19
N LEU A 95 37.36 -2.35 3.93
CA LEU A 95 38.40 -1.32 4.12
C LEU A 95 39.27 -1.55 5.37
N PHE A 96 38.90 -2.49 6.25
CA PHE A 96 39.64 -2.86 7.46
C PHE A 96 40.16 -4.29 7.39
#